data_AF-A0AAV7JFW7-F1
#
_entry.id   AF-A0AAV7JFW7-F1
#
_cell.length_a   1.000
_cell.length_b   1.000
_cell.length_c   1.000
_cell.angle_alpha   90.00
_cell.angle_beta   90.00
_cell.angle_gamma   90.00
#
_symmetry.space_group_name_H-M   'P 1'
#
loop_
_entity.id
_entity.type
_entity.pdbx_description
1 polymer ?
#
loop_
_entity_poly.entity_id
_entity_poly.type
_entity_poly.pdbx_seq_one_letter_code
_entity_poly.pdbx_strand_id
1 'polypeptide(L)'
;MALENSSNSWRSKTFRMNHWFLKKKIILPPLYIKLGLMKQFVKSLDKDGSCFKYICRSFPAMSNEKLKTGIFDGPQIRSPIRNTGFVQSMTNLESSACCAFWVVNNFFGNNKVTKHIDLVNDMLSKFKDLGVNMSIKVHYLFSHLDHFLKTLGI
;
A
#
# COMPACT_ATOMS: atom_id res chain seq x y z
N MET A 1 32.79 8.01 2.00
CA MET A 1 32.73 7.16 0.79
C MET A 1 33.01 5.74 1.25
N ALA A 2 32.13 4.74 1.22
CA ALA A 2 30.77 4.54 0.73
C ALA A 2 30.01 3.67 1.77
N LEU A 3 28.78 4.03 2.16
CA LEU A 3 27.53 3.34 1.77
C LEU A 3 27.50 1.81 1.91
N GLU A 4 27.79 1.30 3.10
CA GLU A 4 27.30 0.00 3.56
C GLU A 4 26.62 0.23 4.91
N ASN A 5 25.30 0.48 4.94
CA ASN A 5 24.42 0.36 6.12
C ASN A 5 23.00 0.86 5.79
N SER A 6 22.17 0.02 5.17
CA SER A 6 20.70 0.24 5.06
C SER A 6 19.94 -1.01 4.58
N SER A 7 20.65 -1.98 3.97
CA SER A 7 20.05 -3.18 3.38
C SER A 7 19.49 -4.20 4.39
N ASN A 8 19.73 -4.05 5.70
CA ASN A 8 19.62 -5.16 6.66
C ASN A 8 18.43 -5.10 7.64
N SER A 9 17.64 -4.01 7.63
CA SER A 9 16.46 -3.90 8.53
C SER A 9 15.23 -4.67 8.01
N TRP A 10 15.03 -4.74 6.70
CA TRP A 10 13.85 -5.37 6.08
C TRP A 10 14.07 -6.83 5.69
N ARG A 11 15.32 -7.23 5.41
CA ARG A 11 15.67 -8.63 5.11
C ARG A 11 15.58 -9.56 6.33
N SER A 12 15.85 -9.04 7.52
CA SER A 12 15.93 -9.82 8.77
C SER A 12 14.57 -10.29 9.33
N LYS A 13 13.45 -9.74 8.84
CA LYS A 13 12.07 -10.13 9.22
C LYS A 13 11.24 -10.67 8.04
N THR A 14 11.89 -11.24 7.04
CA THR A 14 11.17 -11.82 5.90
C THR A 14 10.43 -13.08 6.32
N PHE A 15 9.10 -13.01 6.33
CA PHE A 15 8.27 -14.21 6.16
C PHE A 15 8.66 -14.79 4.81
N ARG A 16 9.45 -15.88 4.79
CA ARG A 16 9.71 -16.62 3.56
C ARG A 16 8.37 -17.16 3.10
N MET A 17 7.78 -16.55 2.09
CA MET A 17 6.69 -17.17 1.38
C MET A 17 7.32 -18.34 0.62
N ASN A 18 7.22 -19.53 1.20
CA ASN A 18 7.97 -20.70 0.76
C ASN A 18 7.74 -20.92 -0.74
N HIS A 19 8.79 -21.35 -1.46
CA HIS A 19 8.79 -21.79 -2.87
C HIS A 19 7.49 -22.53 -3.27
N TRP A 20 6.88 -23.28 -2.37
CA TRP A 20 5.61 -23.99 -2.56
C TRP A 20 4.44 -23.12 -3.04
N PHE A 21 4.35 -21.85 -2.63
CA PHE A 21 3.31 -20.92 -3.11
C PHE A 21 3.47 -20.57 -4.60
N LEU A 22 4.71 -20.48 -5.09
CA LEU A 22 5.02 -20.18 -6.49
C LEU A 22 4.72 -21.36 -7.43
N LYS A 23 4.96 -22.60 -6.97
CA LYS A 23 4.64 -23.82 -7.74
C LYS A 23 3.13 -23.98 -8.03
N LYS A 24 2.27 -23.42 -7.19
CA LYS A 24 0.81 -23.47 -7.36
C LYS A 24 0.23 -22.33 -8.21
N LYS A 25 1.05 -21.43 -8.79
CA LYS A 25 0.58 -20.27 -9.58
C LYS A 25 -0.51 -19.46 -8.85
N ILE A 26 -0.38 -19.25 -7.54
CA ILE A 26 -1.36 -18.46 -6.80
C ILE A 26 -1.13 -16.98 -7.12
N ILE A 27 -1.99 -16.43 -7.95
CA ILE A 27 -1.98 -15.03 -8.34
C ILE A 27 -2.99 -14.31 -7.44
N LEU A 28 -2.52 -13.36 -6.64
CA LEU A 28 -3.42 -12.49 -5.90
C LEU A 28 -4.03 -11.48 -6.89
N PRO A 29 -5.37 -11.44 -7.05
CA PRO A 29 -5.99 -10.46 -7.93
C PRO A 29 -5.65 -9.03 -7.47
N PRO A 30 -5.53 -8.06 -8.40
CA PRO A 30 -5.13 -6.68 -8.09
C PRO A 30 -5.97 -6.03 -6.97
N LEU A 31 -7.28 -6.32 -6.95
CA LEU A 31 -8.19 -5.85 -5.91
C LEU A 31 -7.75 -6.26 -4.50
N TYR A 32 -7.33 -7.51 -4.31
CA TYR A 32 -6.91 -8.00 -2.99
C TYR A 32 -5.61 -7.32 -2.54
N ILE A 33 -4.69 -7.03 -3.46
CA ILE A 33 -3.46 -6.30 -3.18
C ILE A 33 -3.80 -4.87 -2.76
N LYS A 34 -4.65 -4.15 -3.52
CA LYS A 34 -5.13 -2.80 -3.18
C LYS A 34 -5.72 -2.72 -1.77
N LEU A 35 -6.62 -3.65 -1.43
CA LEU A 35 -7.22 -3.74 -0.10
C LEU A 35 -6.16 -3.99 0.98
N GLY A 36 -5.13 -4.79 0.67
CA GLY A 36 -4.00 -5.02 1.58
C GLY A 36 -3.16 -3.77 1.83
N LEU A 37 -2.83 -3.04 0.78
CA LEU A 37 -2.06 -1.80 0.86
C LEU A 37 -2.82 -0.73 1.66
N MET A 38 -4.09 -0.48 1.32
CA MET A 38 -4.94 0.48 2.04
C MET A 38 -5.07 0.13 3.52
N LYS A 39 -5.28 -1.16 3.83
CA LYS A 39 -5.34 -1.64 5.21
C LYS A 39 -4.07 -1.28 5.99
N GLN A 40 -2.90 -1.53 5.42
CA GLN A 40 -1.64 -1.26 6.12
C GLN A 40 -1.34 0.23 6.22
N PHE A 41 -1.68 1.02 5.20
CA PHE A 41 -1.60 2.49 5.24
C PHE A 41 -2.45 3.07 6.38
N VAL A 42 -3.74 2.72 6.46
CA VAL A 42 -4.61 3.25 7.53
C VAL A 42 -4.15 2.76 8.91
N LYS A 43 -3.57 1.56 9.00
CA LYS A 43 -2.96 1.06 10.24
C LYS A 43 -1.73 1.85 10.67
N SER A 44 -0.94 2.42 9.76
CA SER A 44 0.26 3.19 10.10
C SER A 44 -0.01 4.67 10.42
N LEU A 45 -1.19 5.21 10.07
CA LEU A 45 -1.55 6.59 10.42
C LEU A 45 -1.57 6.80 11.94
N ASP A 46 -1.26 8.01 12.37
CA ASP A 46 -1.51 8.44 13.75
C ASP A 46 -3.03 8.43 14.04
N LYS A 47 -3.46 7.68 15.07
CA LYS A 47 -4.88 7.53 15.41
C LYS A 47 -5.47 8.78 16.05
N ASP A 48 -4.62 9.64 16.61
CA ASP A 48 -5.00 10.95 17.13
C ASP A 48 -4.72 12.08 16.13
N GLY A 49 -4.07 11.74 15.02
CA GLY A 49 -3.72 12.64 13.93
C GLY A 49 -4.93 13.12 13.11
N SER A 50 -4.77 14.27 12.45
CA SER A 50 -5.79 14.90 11.61
C SER A 50 -6.24 14.00 10.46
N CYS A 51 -5.31 13.26 9.84
CA CYS A 51 -5.60 12.34 8.74
C CYS A 51 -6.56 11.22 9.15
N PHE A 52 -6.28 10.53 10.26
CA PHE A 52 -7.17 9.46 10.73
C PHE A 52 -8.53 10.01 11.20
N LYS A 53 -8.54 11.15 11.90
CA LYS A 53 -9.79 11.84 12.27
C LYS A 53 -10.63 12.21 11.05
N TYR A 54 -10.00 12.62 9.94
CA TYR A 54 -10.71 12.87 8.68
C TYR A 54 -11.34 11.59 8.13
N ILE A 55 -10.63 10.46 8.16
CA ILE A 55 -11.17 9.15 7.75
C ILE A 55 -12.41 8.81 8.57
N CYS A 56 -12.36 8.95 9.90
CA CYS A 56 -13.54 8.71 10.77
C CYS A 56 -14.74 9.56 10.38
N ARG A 57 -14.53 10.85 10.11
CA ARG A 57 -15.60 11.77 9.67
C ARG A 57 -16.14 11.44 8.28
N SER A 58 -15.30 10.90 7.40
CA SER A 58 -15.68 10.50 6.04
C SER A 58 -16.52 9.22 6.00
N PHE A 59 -16.43 8.40 7.05
CA PHE A 59 -17.15 7.13 7.16
C PHE A 59 -17.90 7.02 8.50
N PRO A 60 -18.90 7.90 8.76
CA PRO A 60 -19.60 7.94 10.05
C PRO A 60 -20.40 6.67 10.35
N ALA A 61 -20.77 5.90 9.31
CA ALA A 61 -21.45 4.61 9.45
C ALA A 61 -20.51 3.46 9.88
N MET A 62 -19.19 3.69 9.93
CA MET A 62 -18.20 2.70 10.33
C MET A 62 -17.74 2.95 11.76
N SER A 63 -17.48 1.86 12.50
CA SER A 63 -16.90 1.97 13.84
C SER A 63 -15.41 2.34 13.77
N ASN A 64 -14.94 3.03 14.80
CA ASN A 64 -13.53 3.42 14.92
C ASN A 64 -12.60 2.19 14.91
N GLU A 65 -13.04 1.05 15.44
CA GLU A 65 -12.27 -0.20 15.49
C GLU A 65 -12.08 -0.78 14.08
N LYS A 66 -13.12 -0.76 13.24
CA LYS A 66 -13.03 -1.15 11.82
C LYS A 66 -12.07 -0.25 11.05
N LEU A 67 -12.12 1.07 11.31
CA LEU A 67 -11.22 2.03 10.69
C LEU A 67 -9.78 1.87 11.18
N LYS A 68 -9.55 1.72 12.49
CA LYS A 68 -8.22 1.47 13.09
C LYS A 68 -7.57 0.21 12.54
N THR A 69 -8.37 -0.82 12.27
CA THR A 69 -7.91 -2.07 11.67
C THR A 69 -7.78 -2.01 10.15
N GLY A 70 -8.16 -0.89 9.52
CA GLY A 70 -8.08 -0.66 8.09
C GLY A 70 -8.99 -1.56 7.27
N ILE A 71 -10.14 -1.94 7.81
CA ILE A 71 -11.13 -2.78 7.12
C ILE A 71 -11.99 -1.88 6.25
N PHE A 72 -11.76 -1.92 4.94
CA PHE A 72 -12.56 -1.24 3.94
C PHE A 72 -13.06 -2.26 2.91
N ASP A 73 -14.21 -1.99 2.30
CA ASP A 73 -14.68 -2.71 1.12
C ASP A 73 -14.16 -2.09 -0.20
N GLY A 74 -14.41 -2.76 -1.32
CA GLY A 74 -13.96 -2.33 -2.64
C GLY A 74 -14.46 -0.94 -3.08
N PRO A 75 -15.73 -0.57 -2.80
CA PRO A 75 -16.21 0.80 -3.03
C PRO A 75 -15.54 1.86 -2.13
N GLN A 76 -15.37 1.58 -0.84
CA GLN A 76 -14.86 2.55 0.14
C GLN A 76 -13.41 2.98 -0.11
N ILE A 77 -12.57 2.11 -0.67
CA ILE A 77 -11.18 2.45 -1.02
C ILE A 77 -11.05 3.45 -2.18
N ARG A 78 -12.10 3.68 -2.97
CA ARG A 78 -12.05 4.60 -4.13
C ARG A 78 -12.24 6.07 -3.74
N SER A 79 -12.78 6.33 -2.56
CA SER A 79 -13.34 7.63 -2.16
C SER A 79 -12.37 8.61 -1.47
N PRO A 80 -11.53 8.22 -0.48
CA PRO A 80 -10.90 9.18 0.43
C PRO A 80 -9.90 10.13 -0.25
N ILE A 81 -9.15 9.62 -1.22
CA ILE A 81 -7.97 10.32 -1.80
C ILE A 81 -8.34 11.39 -2.83
N ARG A 82 -9.58 11.39 -3.34
CA ARG A 82 -10.01 12.40 -4.33
C ARG A 82 -10.35 13.76 -3.72
N ASN A 83 -10.47 13.85 -2.40
CA ASN A 83 -10.84 15.08 -1.73
C ASN A 83 -9.60 15.90 -1.34
N THR A 84 -9.51 17.14 -1.81
CA THR A 84 -8.42 18.07 -1.46
C THR A 84 -8.30 18.29 0.04
N GLY A 85 -9.42 18.27 0.78
CA GLY A 85 -9.45 18.36 2.23
C GLY A 85 -8.80 17.15 2.93
N PHE A 86 -8.78 15.98 2.30
CA PHE A 86 -8.10 14.81 2.85
C PHE A 86 -6.58 14.96 2.78
N VAL A 87 -6.04 15.39 1.64
CA VAL A 87 -4.60 15.62 1.47
C VAL A 87 -4.12 16.75 2.41
N GLN A 88 -4.92 17.79 2.60
CA GLN A 88 -4.61 18.87 3.55
C GLN A 88 -4.60 18.41 5.02
N SER A 89 -5.28 17.31 5.34
CA SER A 89 -5.27 16.74 6.70
C SER A 89 -4.02 15.89 7.00
N MET A 90 -3.17 15.64 6.01
CA MET A 90 -2.00 14.77 6.12
C MET A 90 -0.73 15.54 6.49
N THR A 91 0.14 14.87 7.23
CA THR A 91 1.55 15.26 7.32
C THR A 91 2.28 15.03 5.99
N ASN A 92 3.49 15.59 5.84
CA ASN A 92 4.31 15.36 4.65
C ASN A 92 4.59 13.87 4.38
N LEU A 93 4.83 13.08 5.43
CA LEU A 93 5.08 11.63 5.31
C LEU A 93 3.82 10.88 4.85
N GLU A 94 2.67 11.16 5.49
CA GLU A 94 1.39 10.54 5.14
C GLU A 94 0.97 10.89 3.71
N SER A 95 1.11 12.16 3.31
CA SER A 95 0.80 12.66 1.98
C SER A 95 1.69 12.02 0.92
N SER A 96 3.01 11.91 1.20
CA SER A 96 3.95 11.26 0.28
C SER A 96 3.59 9.79 0.04
N ALA A 97 3.33 9.03 1.10
CA ALA A 97 2.90 7.63 0.99
C ALA A 97 1.54 7.48 0.32
N CYS A 98 0.58 8.35 0.64
CA CYS A 98 -0.76 8.33 0.07
C CYS A 98 -0.75 8.61 -1.44
N CYS A 99 0.01 9.63 -1.87
CA CYS A 99 0.18 9.95 -3.29
C CYS A 99 0.82 8.79 -4.06
N ALA A 100 1.88 8.19 -3.53
CA ALA A 100 2.53 7.05 -4.17
C ALA A 100 1.60 5.83 -4.27
N PHE A 101 0.82 5.55 -3.20
CA PHE A 101 -0.23 4.52 -3.23
C PHE A 101 -1.27 4.81 -4.31
N TRP A 102 -1.71 6.06 -4.46
CA TRP A 102 -2.71 6.43 -5.46
C TRP A 102 -2.21 6.22 -6.89
N VAL A 103 -0.97 6.61 -7.18
CA VAL A 103 -0.35 6.39 -8.50
C VAL A 103 -0.34 4.89 -8.83
N VAL A 104 0.03 4.05 -7.88
CA VAL A 104 -0.02 2.58 -8.05
C VAL A 104 -1.47 2.06 -8.14
N ASN A 105 -2.42 2.65 -7.41
CA ASN A 105 -3.83 2.26 -7.45
C ASN A 105 -4.47 2.50 -8.83
N ASN A 106 -4.14 3.62 -9.47
CA ASN A 106 -4.58 3.93 -10.84
C ASN A 106 -3.83 3.09 -11.88
N PHE A 107 -2.57 2.74 -11.62
CA PHE A 107 -1.85 1.81 -12.48
C PHE A 107 -2.58 0.46 -12.61
N PHE A 108 -3.06 -0.11 -11.50
CA PHE A 108 -3.85 -1.34 -11.54
C PHE A 108 -5.19 -1.23 -12.31
N GLY A 109 -5.50 -0.10 -12.95
CA GLY A 109 -6.61 0.05 -13.89
C GLY A 109 -6.11 0.44 -15.28
N ASN A 110 -6.23 -0.48 -16.25
CA ASN A 110 -6.14 -0.36 -17.72
C ASN A 110 -5.06 0.53 -18.41
N ASN A 111 -4.21 1.26 -17.68
CA ASN A 111 -3.23 2.18 -18.26
C ASN A 111 -1.85 1.55 -18.32
N LYS A 112 -1.34 1.37 -19.54
CA LYS A 112 0.03 0.90 -19.83
C LYS A 112 1.01 2.08 -19.62
N VAL A 113 1.76 2.07 -18.52
CA VAL A 113 2.81 3.06 -18.21
C VAL A 113 4.14 2.34 -18.18
N THR A 114 5.06 2.63 -19.09
CA THR A 114 6.35 1.94 -19.22
C THR A 114 7.27 1.90 -17.98
N LYS A 115 6.90 2.51 -16.84
CA LYS A 115 7.69 2.63 -15.60
C LYS A 115 7.03 2.01 -14.36
N HIS A 116 6.24 0.95 -14.52
CA HIS A 116 5.48 0.36 -13.40
C HIS A 116 6.33 -0.14 -12.24
N ILE A 117 7.51 -0.69 -12.52
CA ILE A 117 8.44 -1.18 -11.50
C ILE A 117 8.90 -0.02 -10.61
N ASP A 118 9.30 1.10 -11.21
CA ASP A 118 9.77 2.29 -10.48
C ASP A 118 8.66 2.87 -9.60
N LEU A 119 7.43 2.94 -10.10
CA LEU A 119 6.28 3.45 -9.34
C LEU A 119 5.97 2.60 -8.11
N VAL A 120 6.01 1.27 -8.25
CA VAL A 120 5.78 0.37 -7.12
C VAL A 120 6.94 0.43 -6.12
N ASN A 121 8.18 0.50 -6.61
CA ASN A 121 9.35 0.65 -5.74
C ASN A 121 9.35 1.97 -4.96
N ASP A 122 9.00 3.09 -5.61
CA ASP A 122 8.82 4.37 -4.94
C ASP A 122 7.74 4.29 -3.86
N MET A 123 6.57 3.73 -4.19
CA MET A 123 5.49 3.53 -3.22
C MET A 123 5.90 2.68 -2.03
N LEU A 124 6.62 1.57 -2.25
CA LEU A 124 7.15 0.73 -1.18
C LEU A 124 8.18 1.47 -0.32
N SER A 125 8.99 2.35 -0.91
CA SER A 125 9.91 3.21 -0.17
C SER A 125 9.14 4.19 0.73
N LYS A 126 8.13 4.89 0.19
CA LYS A 126 7.31 5.82 1.00
C LYS A 126 6.55 5.11 2.11
N PHE A 127 6.07 3.90 1.84
CA PHE A 127 5.42 3.06 2.85
C PHE A 127 6.37 2.69 3.97
N LYS A 128 7.62 2.33 3.64
CA LYS A 128 8.68 2.11 4.62
C LYS A 128 8.96 3.35 5.46
N ASP A 129 9.06 4.53 4.84
CA ASP A 129 9.33 5.79 5.54
C ASP A 129 8.18 6.18 6.49
N LEU A 130 6.93 5.90 6.11
CA LEU A 130 5.76 6.09 6.97
C LEU A 130 5.64 5.04 8.10
N GLY A 131 6.45 3.97 8.08
CA GLY A 131 6.37 2.89 9.05
C GLY A 131 5.24 1.88 8.78
N VAL A 132 4.84 1.71 7.52
CA VAL A 132 3.86 0.70 7.10
C VAL A 132 4.43 -0.70 7.32
N ASN A 133 3.63 -1.57 7.95
CA ASN A 133 4.03 -2.96 8.18
C ASN A 133 4.00 -3.80 6.90
N MET A 134 4.99 -4.69 6.76
CA MET A 134 5.06 -5.64 5.65
C MET A 134 4.04 -6.77 5.80
N SER A 135 2.82 -6.56 5.31
CA SER A 135 1.85 -7.66 5.21
C SER A 135 2.23 -8.65 4.11
N ILE A 136 1.67 -9.86 4.13
CA ILE A 136 1.85 -10.85 3.05
C ILE A 136 1.53 -10.26 1.67
N LYS A 137 0.56 -9.35 1.58
CA LYS A 137 0.17 -8.70 0.32
C LYS A 137 1.20 -7.65 -0.14
N VAL A 138 1.77 -6.90 0.80
CA VAL A 138 2.87 -5.95 0.50
C VAL A 138 4.10 -6.76 0.08
N HIS A 139 4.41 -7.85 0.80
CA HIS A 139 5.49 -8.77 0.48
C HIS A 139 5.33 -9.42 -0.89
N TYR A 140 4.14 -9.92 -1.22
CA TYR A 140 3.84 -10.47 -2.53
C TYR A 140 4.10 -9.43 -3.64
N LEU A 141 3.63 -8.20 -3.45
CA LEU A 141 3.84 -7.12 -4.43
C LEU A 141 5.33 -6.78 -4.59
N PHE A 142 6.10 -6.75 -3.50
CA PHE A 142 7.54 -6.49 -3.55
C PHE A 142 8.34 -7.62 -4.20
N SER A 143 8.09 -8.87 -3.80
CA SER A 143 8.90 -10.03 -4.20
C SER A 143 8.47 -10.66 -5.52
N HIS A 144 7.26 -10.37 -6.00
CA HIS A 144 6.70 -10.98 -7.21
C HIS A 144 6.15 -9.95 -8.19
N LEU A 145 6.68 -8.73 -8.17
CA LEU A 145 6.25 -7.64 -9.04
C LEU A 145 6.30 -8.03 -10.52
N ASP A 146 7.42 -8.57 -10.98
CA ASP A 146 7.60 -8.95 -12.39
C ASP A 146 6.57 -9.99 -12.87
N HIS A 147 6.27 -10.98 -12.02
CA HIS A 147 5.25 -11.99 -12.32
C HIS A 147 3.84 -11.40 -12.34
N PHE A 148 3.58 -10.48 -11.41
CA PHE A 148 2.31 -9.78 -11.31
C PHE A 148 2.05 -8.90 -12.54
N LEU A 149 3.05 -8.12 -12.98
CA LEU A 149 2.96 -7.27 -14.19
C LEU A 149 2.68 -8.11 -15.43
N LYS A 150 3.41 -9.22 -15.61
CA LYS A 150 3.21 -10.16 -16.72
C LYS A 150 1.78 -10.70 -16.77
N THR A 151 1.15 -10.93 -15.62
CA THR A 151 -0.23 -11.43 -15.55
C THR A 151 -1.26 -10.38 -15.95
N LEU A 152 -0.96 -9.09 -15.77
CA LEU A 152 -1.81 -8.00 -16.20
C LEU A 152 -1.74 -7.71 -17.70
N GLY A 153 -0.91 -8.45 -18.46
CA GLY A 153 -0.70 -8.21 -19.89
C GLY A 153 0.10 -6.93 -20.14
N ILE A 154 1.00 -6.59 -19.21
CA ILE A 154 1.84 -5.40 -19.18
C ILE A 154 3.31 -5.81 -19.20
#